data_AF-A0A9W6T6D4-F1
#
_entry.id   AF-A0A9W6T6D4-F1
#
_cell.length_a   1.000
_cell.length_b   1.000
_cell.length_c   1.000
_cell.angle_alpha   90.00
_cell.angle_beta   90.00
_cell.angle_gamma   90.00
#
_symmetry.space_group_name_H-M   'P 1'
#
loop_
_entity.id
_entity.type
_entity.pdbx_description
1 polymer ?
#
loop_
_entity_poly.entity_id
_entity_poly.type
_entity_poly.pdbx_seq_one_letter_code
_entity_poly.pdbx_strand_id
1 'polypeptide(L)'
;MKHLGILQFYLLFQAIGLAVCSIAGNATDHSIDLSLVGTWKKVPFYLNVIETFSNESPDLFGSLVAKLLGLSVSTESEEDEYNEDTIIESNKISYYSVQNEENFQLDEKSFYEYAVELFESQSEQNKFKRSLLDIKLANKFYTPRIESHYQYYQNEVVPEFESKLKNDNLKSSWLYDGSKYFYTNPEDTFALKTVNSALEDSKILLPFDRVIGKSGNIFILYGHFEDPKFKQFFTNLYQLALNGDLRIVWRYAPDFVHESDASEYETLGGYGIDLTLKRTDYIVVDDRGFTKEQQEKLVFDSPAEEIQIIGNSNSVEDITLELLNEYSKNIHLVEKENLSELGVKLVKIILDLKEKGRSPDELLLILKSLILEFPKHSYKISKFYNEKKSKSGSKSESGSESESGSESESGSESESESGSESESGSESDLLELKKNLSDSKLHQLPNGFYFNGAPISENNLNLYEILKVLERELNYINSLKENLGIKSTDKLKQLMLNFSQYINQV
;
A
#
# COMPACT_ATOMS: atom_id res chain seq x y z
N MET A 1 -28.99 -40.22 8.07
CA MET A 1 -29.03 -38.77 7.75
C MET A 1 -27.93 -37.95 8.42
N LYS A 2 -27.56 -38.17 9.71
CA LYS A 2 -26.46 -37.42 10.36
C LYS A 2 -25.04 -37.67 9.80
N HIS A 3 -24.77 -38.84 9.21
CA HIS A 3 -23.47 -39.14 8.61
C HIS A 3 -23.27 -38.64 7.17
N LEU A 4 -24.36 -38.27 6.48
CA LEU A 4 -24.26 -37.73 5.11
C LEU A 4 -23.88 -36.25 5.10
N GLY A 5 -24.31 -35.50 6.13
CA GLY A 5 -23.96 -34.07 6.30
C GLY A 5 -22.50 -33.82 6.65
N ILE A 6 -21.85 -34.74 7.37
CA ILE A 6 -20.43 -34.61 7.75
C ILE A 6 -19.52 -34.84 6.53
N LEU A 7 -19.89 -35.76 5.62
CA LEU A 7 -19.13 -36.02 4.40
C LEU A 7 -19.27 -34.87 3.38
N GLN A 8 -20.45 -34.23 3.31
CA GLN A 8 -20.69 -33.05 2.48
C GLN A 8 -19.92 -31.83 2.98
N PHE A 9 -19.78 -31.66 4.30
CA PHE A 9 -18.97 -30.59 4.88
C PHE A 9 -17.47 -30.79 4.66
N TYR A 10 -16.98 -32.04 4.72
CA TYR A 10 -15.55 -32.34 4.49
C TYR A 10 -15.14 -32.14 3.01
N LEU A 11 -16.03 -32.46 2.07
CA LEU A 11 -15.80 -32.21 0.64
C LEU A 11 -15.89 -30.71 0.29
N LEU A 12 -16.76 -29.94 0.95
CA LEU A 12 -16.81 -28.48 0.79
C LEU A 12 -15.56 -27.80 1.40
N PHE A 13 -15.02 -28.33 2.50
CA PHE A 13 -13.79 -27.82 3.12
C PHE A 13 -12.55 -28.12 2.27
N GLN A 14 -12.49 -29.27 1.57
CA GLN A 14 -11.43 -29.54 0.60
C GLN A 14 -11.56 -28.68 -0.67
N ALA A 15 -12.78 -28.36 -1.12
CA ALA A 15 -13.01 -27.46 -2.26
C ALA A 15 -12.62 -26.00 -1.93
N ILE A 16 -12.84 -25.55 -0.69
CA ILE A 16 -12.43 -24.21 -0.24
C ILE A 16 -10.93 -24.18 0.08
N GLY A 17 -10.36 -25.27 0.61
CA GLY A 17 -8.91 -25.43 0.81
C GLY A 17 -8.10 -25.43 -0.50
N LEU A 18 -8.69 -25.89 -1.61
CA LEU A 18 -8.10 -25.79 -2.95
C LEU A 18 -8.31 -24.41 -3.61
N ALA A 19 -9.37 -23.68 -3.22
CA ALA A 19 -9.62 -22.33 -3.73
C ALA A 19 -8.75 -21.26 -3.05
N VAL A 20 -8.32 -21.45 -1.80
CA VAL A 20 -7.44 -20.51 -1.08
C VAL A 20 -5.95 -20.73 -1.40
N CYS A 21 -5.57 -21.89 -1.94
CA CYS A 21 -4.22 -22.13 -2.49
C CYS A 21 -4.04 -21.72 -3.96
N SER A 22 -5.05 -21.16 -4.63
CA SER A 22 -4.98 -20.84 -6.05
C SER A 22 -4.57 -19.38 -6.38
N ILE A 23 -4.16 -18.58 -5.39
CA ILE A 23 -3.55 -17.25 -5.64
C ILE A 23 -2.00 -17.31 -5.65
N ALA A 24 -1.42 -18.43 -5.20
CA ALA A 24 0.02 -18.69 -5.24
C ALA A 24 0.45 -19.57 -6.44
N GLY A 25 -0.42 -19.78 -7.42
CA GLY A 25 -0.21 -20.76 -8.48
C GLY A 25 -0.70 -20.30 -9.84
N ASN A 26 -0.05 -19.27 -10.38
CA ASN A 26 0.17 -19.10 -11.82
C ASN A 26 1.38 -18.18 -11.99
N ALA A 27 2.52 -18.59 -11.43
CA ALA A 27 3.78 -18.21 -12.05
C ALA A 27 3.69 -18.77 -13.47
N THR A 28 3.38 -17.91 -14.44
CA THR A 28 3.60 -18.24 -15.84
C THR A 28 5.06 -18.68 -15.96
N ASP A 29 5.39 -19.60 -16.88
CA ASP A 29 6.74 -20.15 -17.09
C ASP A 29 7.84 -19.07 -17.32
N HIS A 30 7.47 -17.78 -17.31
CA HIS A 30 8.26 -16.61 -17.62
C HIS A 30 8.09 -15.46 -16.60
N SER A 31 7.93 -15.79 -15.32
CA SER A 31 7.88 -14.79 -14.23
C SER A 31 9.22 -14.68 -13.50
N ILE A 32 9.56 -13.46 -13.08
CA ILE A 32 10.74 -13.17 -12.25
C ILE A 32 10.20 -12.61 -10.93
N ASP A 33 10.49 -13.31 -9.83
CA ASP A 33 10.17 -12.85 -8.48
C ASP A 33 11.43 -12.33 -7.79
N LEU A 34 11.35 -11.11 -7.27
CA LEU A 34 12.42 -10.44 -6.56
C LEU A 34 11.82 -9.84 -5.29
N SER A 35 12.43 -10.17 -4.15
CA SER A 35 11.99 -9.71 -2.83
C SER A 35 13.15 -9.05 -2.09
N LEU A 36 12.91 -7.84 -1.57
CA LEU A 36 13.83 -7.16 -0.66
C LEU A 36 13.61 -7.67 0.77
N VAL A 37 14.69 -8.02 1.45
CA VAL A 37 14.67 -8.46 2.84
C VAL A 37 15.49 -7.50 3.72
N GLY A 38 15.00 -7.27 4.94
CA GLY A 38 15.68 -6.48 5.96
C GLY A 38 16.83 -7.24 6.61
N THR A 39 17.60 -6.54 7.45
CA THR A 39 18.72 -7.15 8.20
C THR A 39 18.29 -7.74 9.55
N TRP A 40 17.01 -7.64 9.88
CA TRP A 40 16.42 -8.12 11.13
C TRP A 40 15.42 -9.25 10.86
N LYS A 41 15.16 -10.04 11.91
CA LYS A 41 14.19 -11.14 11.86
C LYS A 41 12.77 -10.60 11.74
N LYS A 42 11.89 -11.38 11.13
CA LYS A 42 10.46 -11.08 11.08
C LYS A 42 9.90 -10.81 12.48
N VAL A 43 9.16 -9.72 12.63
CA VAL A 43 8.51 -9.37 13.90
C VAL A 43 7.06 -9.87 13.92
N PRO A 44 6.51 -10.19 15.11
CA PRO A 44 5.10 -10.60 15.22
C PRO A 44 4.14 -9.54 14.66
N PHE A 45 3.14 -9.97 13.88
CA PHE A 45 2.16 -9.07 13.28
C PHE A 45 1.40 -8.24 14.33
N TYR A 46 1.08 -8.84 15.48
CA TYR A 46 0.43 -8.15 16.60
C TYR A 46 1.19 -6.89 17.05
N LEU A 47 2.53 -6.96 17.12
CA LEU A 47 3.34 -5.80 17.50
C LEU A 47 3.33 -4.73 16.42
N ASN A 48 3.37 -5.12 15.14
CA ASN A 48 3.24 -4.17 14.02
C ASN A 48 1.90 -3.43 14.06
N VAL A 49 0.79 -4.13 14.34
CA VAL A 49 -0.52 -3.50 14.50
C VAL A 49 -0.51 -2.54 15.70
N ILE A 50 -0.06 -3.00 16.87
CA ILE A 50 0.02 -2.15 18.08
C ILE A 50 0.80 -0.88 17.80
N GLU A 51 2.01 -0.99 17.23
CA GLU A 51 2.85 0.17 16.96
C GLU A 51 2.26 1.09 15.90
N THR A 52 1.61 0.55 14.87
CA THR A 52 0.99 1.34 13.80
C THR A 52 -0.14 2.20 14.34
N PHE A 53 -1.09 1.60 15.06
CA PHE A 53 -2.25 2.32 15.58
C PHE A 53 -1.88 3.22 16.76
N SER A 54 -1.01 2.75 17.65
CA SER A 54 -0.59 3.53 18.81
C SER A 54 0.30 4.71 18.44
N ASN A 55 0.96 4.71 17.27
CA ASN A 55 1.71 5.88 16.82
C ASN A 55 0.78 7.05 16.44
N GLU A 56 -0.40 6.77 15.90
CA GLU A 56 -1.40 7.80 15.62
C GLU A 56 -2.18 8.21 16.87
N SER A 57 -2.59 7.22 17.68
CA SER A 57 -3.33 7.44 18.92
C SER A 57 -2.63 6.71 20.09
N PRO A 58 -1.73 7.39 20.84
CA PRO A 58 -0.99 6.77 21.94
C PRO A 58 -1.87 6.12 23.01
N ASP A 59 -3.07 6.66 23.24
CA ASP A 59 -4.04 6.16 24.22
C ASP A 59 -4.53 4.74 23.91
N LEU A 60 -4.42 4.29 22.64
CA LEU A 60 -4.82 2.95 22.22
C LEU A 60 -3.87 1.87 22.70
N PHE A 61 -2.62 2.21 23.01
CA PHE A 61 -1.58 1.24 23.33
C PHE A 61 -2.01 0.30 24.44
N GLY A 62 -2.47 0.83 25.58
CA GLY A 62 -2.91 0.01 26.71
C GLY A 62 -4.05 -0.93 26.37
N SER A 63 -5.07 -0.44 25.66
CA SER A 63 -6.24 -1.21 25.26
C SER A 63 -5.91 -2.32 24.24
N LEU A 64 -5.02 -2.05 23.28
CA LEU A 64 -4.58 -3.05 22.31
C LEU A 64 -3.74 -4.15 22.96
N VAL A 65 -2.86 -3.79 23.91
CA VAL A 65 -2.10 -4.78 24.68
C VAL A 65 -3.02 -5.60 25.58
N ALA A 66 -3.99 -4.96 26.24
CA ALA A 66 -5.00 -5.67 27.03
C ALA A 66 -5.77 -6.68 26.16
N LYS A 67 -6.21 -6.28 24.95
CA LYS A 67 -6.86 -7.21 24.02
C LYS A 67 -5.95 -8.33 23.57
N LEU A 68 -4.69 -8.05 23.23
CA LEU A 68 -3.71 -9.05 22.83
C LEU A 68 -3.54 -10.14 23.90
N LEU A 69 -3.58 -9.75 25.17
CA LEU A 69 -3.45 -10.64 26.31
C LEU A 69 -4.78 -11.33 26.72
N GLY A 70 -5.90 -11.01 26.06
CA GLY A 70 -7.23 -11.50 26.45
C GLY A 70 -7.69 -10.96 27.80
N LEU A 71 -7.45 -9.67 28.03
CA LEU A 71 -7.89 -8.95 29.23
C LEU A 71 -9.14 -8.12 28.91
N SER A 72 -10.16 -8.26 29.76
CA SER A 72 -11.33 -7.38 29.74
C SER A 72 -11.21 -6.35 30.85
N VAL A 73 -11.53 -5.10 30.53
CA VAL A 73 -11.54 -3.98 31.49
C VAL A 73 -12.98 -3.61 31.78
N SER A 74 -13.37 -3.71 33.04
CA SER A 74 -14.66 -3.25 33.55
C SER A 74 -14.47 -2.05 34.46
N THR A 75 -15.49 -1.20 34.50
CA THR A 75 -15.55 -0.04 35.37
C THR A 75 -16.60 -0.31 36.45
N GLU A 76 -16.15 -0.41 37.69
CA GLU A 76 -17.02 -0.56 38.85
C GLU A 76 -17.17 0.81 39.49
N SER A 77 -18.41 1.28 39.61
CA SER A 77 -18.71 2.47 40.39
C SER A 77 -19.32 2.05 41.72
N GLU A 78 -18.62 2.32 42.81
CA GLU A 78 -19.24 2.29 44.13
C GLU A 78 -20.16 3.51 44.23
N GLU A 79 -21.47 3.27 44.25
CA GLU A 79 -22.41 4.27 44.73
C GLU A 79 -22.40 4.21 46.25
N ASP A 80 -21.74 5.18 46.87
CA ASP A 80 -21.82 5.39 48.31
C ASP A 80 -23.29 5.63 48.69
N GLU A 81 -23.98 4.59 49.15
CA GLU A 81 -25.29 4.67 49.78
C GLU A 81 -25.12 5.29 51.18
N TYR A 82 -24.91 6.61 51.24
CA TYR A 82 -24.90 7.36 52.50
C TYR A 82 -25.99 8.43 52.55
N ASN A 83 -26.66 8.42 53.70
CA ASN A 83 -27.85 9.17 54.10
C ASN A 83 -27.90 10.66 53.71
N GLU A 84 -29.15 11.09 53.49
CA GLU A 84 -29.68 12.34 52.93
C GLU A 84 -29.27 13.70 53.56
N ASP A 85 -28.28 13.79 54.46
CA ASP A 85 -28.09 15.02 55.27
C ASP A 85 -26.72 15.71 55.20
N THR A 86 -25.87 15.44 54.19
CA THR A 86 -24.65 16.25 54.00
C THR A 86 -24.37 16.56 52.53
N ILE A 87 -24.50 17.84 52.17
CA ILE A 87 -24.06 18.37 50.86
C ILE A 87 -22.53 18.42 50.87
N ILE A 88 -21.89 17.35 50.42
CA ILE A 88 -20.51 17.37 49.94
C ILE A 88 -20.54 16.73 48.54
N GLU A 89 -20.02 17.44 47.55
CA GLU A 89 -19.93 17.00 46.16
C GLU A 89 -19.43 15.55 46.09
N SER A 90 -20.29 14.66 45.61
CA SER A 90 -19.98 13.26 45.39
C SER A 90 -18.98 13.15 44.24
N ASN A 91 -17.69 13.15 44.57
CA ASN A 91 -16.67 12.62 43.68
C ASN A 91 -16.93 11.12 43.53
N LYS A 92 -17.68 10.74 42.47
CA LYS A 92 -17.87 9.35 42.08
C LYS A 92 -16.50 8.77 41.72
N ILE A 93 -15.88 8.04 42.64
CA ILE A 93 -14.61 7.34 42.39
C ILE A 93 -14.96 6.09 41.59
N SER A 94 -14.40 6.01 40.39
CA SER A 94 -14.58 4.90 39.46
C SER A 94 -13.33 4.03 39.55
N TYR A 95 -13.49 2.75 39.90
CA TYR A 95 -12.38 1.79 39.95
C TYR A 95 -12.39 0.88 38.73
N TYR A 96 -11.21 0.58 38.20
CA TYR A 96 -11.06 -0.36 37.10
C TYR A 96 -10.73 -1.76 37.65
N SER A 97 -11.44 -2.76 37.15
CA SER A 97 -11.13 -4.17 37.35
C SER A 97 -10.70 -4.80 36.02
N VAL A 98 -9.66 -5.63 36.05
CA VAL A 98 -9.11 -6.30 34.87
C VAL A 98 -9.26 -7.80 35.06
N GLN A 99 -9.96 -8.47 34.15
CA GLN A 99 -10.22 -9.91 34.23
C GLN A 99 -9.58 -10.65 33.05
N ASN A 100 -9.14 -11.89 33.31
CA ASN A 100 -8.59 -12.77 32.29
C ASN A 100 -9.71 -13.55 31.59
N GLU A 101 -9.74 -13.52 30.26
CA GLU A 101 -10.60 -14.41 29.47
C GLU A 101 -10.02 -15.83 29.44
N GLU A 102 -10.79 -16.83 29.87
CA GLU A 102 -10.41 -18.25 29.80
C GLU A 102 -10.43 -18.75 28.34
N ASN A 103 -9.41 -19.50 27.92
CA ASN A 103 -9.25 -20.04 26.57
C ASN A 103 -9.24 -18.99 25.44
N PHE A 104 -8.63 -17.84 25.69
CA PHE A 104 -8.46 -16.80 24.69
C PHE A 104 -7.52 -17.23 23.57
N GLN A 105 -8.03 -17.31 22.35
CA GLN A 105 -7.25 -17.45 21.12
C GLN A 105 -7.62 -16.31 20.19
N LEU A 106 -6.63 -15.56 19.75
CA LEU A 106 -6.80 -14.40 18.89
C LEU A 106 -6.15 -14.67 17.55
N ASP A 107 -6.92 -14.50 16.49
CA ASP A 107 -6.41 -14.53 15.13
C ASP A 107 -5.90 -13.14 14.72
N GLU A 108 -4.87 -13.10 13.87
CA GLU A 108 -4.24 -11.85 13.41
C GLU A 108 -5.25 -10.91 12.74
N LYS A 109 -6.15 -11.45 11.92
CA LYS A 109 -7.18 -10.66 11.24
C LYS A 109 -8.17 -10.09 12.25
N SER A 110 -8.63 -10.90 13.19
CA SER A 110 -9.54 -10.47 14.25
C SER A 110 -8.92 -9.36 15.12
N PHE A 111 -7.62 -9.44 15.41
CA PHE A 111 -6.92 -8.40 16.16
C PHE A 111 -6.82 -7.10 15.39
N TYR A 112 -6.50 -7.17 14.09
CA TYR A 112 -6.49 -6.00 13.22
C TYR A 112 -7.87 -5.35 13.13
N GLU A 113 -8.93 -6.13 12.96
CA GLU A 113 -10.31 -5.62 12.91
C GLU A 113 -10.71 -4.93 14.23
N TYR A 114 -10.32 -5.50 15.37
CA TYR A 114 -10.50 -4.85 16.68
C TYR A 114 -9.74 -3.53 16.78
N ALA A 115 -8.48 -3.49 16.32
CA ALA A 115 -7.67 -2.26 16.35
C ALA A 115 -8.29 -1.15 15.48
N VAL A 116 -8.81 -1.53 14.30
CA VAL A 116 -9.55 -0.63 13.41
C VAL A 116 -10.81 -0.10 14.08
N GLU A 117 -11.64 -0.98 14.65
CA GLU A 117 -12.88 -0.57 15.32
C GLU A 117 -12.59 0.41 16.46
N LEU A 118 -11.60 0.08 17.30
CA LEU A 118 -11.21 0.92 18.41
C LEU A 118 -10.69 2.29 17.94
N PHE A 119 -9.86 2.33 16.89
CA PHE A 119 -9.34 3.57 16.33
C PHE A 119 -10.43 4.44 15.68
N GLU A 120 -11.32 3.84 14.88
CA GLU A 120 -12.42 4.56 14.23
C GLU A 120 -13.45 5.07 15.25
N SER A 121 -13.65 4.38 16.37
CA SER A 121 -14.58 4.81 17.43
C SER A 121 -14.16 6.11 18.13
N GLN A 122 -12.88 6.47 18.11
CA GLN A 122 -12.38 7.69 18.76
C GLN A 122 -12.77 8.97 18.01
N SER A 123 -12.91 8.92 16.68
CA SER A 123 -13.22 10.10 15.87
C SER A 123 -13.67 9.71 14.46
N GLU A 124 -14.68 10.41 13.93
CA GLU A 124 -15.12 10.26 12.53
C GLU A 124 -14.00 10.55 11.52
N GLN A 125 -13.01 11.38 11.87
CA GLN A 125 -11.86 11.68 11.01
C GLN A 125 -10.91 10.48 10.86
N ASN A 126 -10.91 9.57 11.84
CA ASN A 126 -10.04 8.41 11.84
C ASN A 126 -10.39 7.42 10.73
N LYS A 127 -11.64 7.43 10.24
CA LYS A 127 -12.07 6.63 9.07
C LYS A 127 -11.23 6.93 7.82
N PHE A 128 -10.85 8.19 7.61
CA PHE A 128 -9.98 8.55 6.49
C PHE A 128 -8.51 8.22 6.78
N LYS A 129 -8.05 8.42 8.02
CA LYS A 129 -6.67 8.10 8.43
C LYS A 129 -6.37 6.61 8.38
N ARG A 130 -7.39 5.75 8.52
CA ARG A 130 -7.25 4.30 8.38
C ARG A 130 -6.53 3.89 7.09
N SER A 131 -6.91 4.43 5.93
CA SER A 131 -6.26 4.05 4.68
C SER A 131 -4.76 4.36 4.67
N LEU A 132 -4.32 5.42 5.37
CA LEU A 132 -2.89 5.71 5.54
C LEU A 132 -2.23 4.70 6.48
N LEU A 133 -2.92 4.30 7.55
CA LEU A 133 -2.43 3.25 8.46
C LEU A 133 -2.29 1.91 7.77
N ASP A 134 -3.24 1.52 6.92
CA ASP A 134 -3.20 0.28 6.17
C ASP A 134 -1.98 0.24 5.25
N ILE A 135 -1.65 1.36 4.60
CA ILE A 135 -0.44 1.49 3.78
C ILE A 135 0.82 1.40 4.65
N LYS A 136 0.86 2.07 5.81
CA LYS A 136 1.99 1.98 6.76
C LYS A 136 2.21 0.55 7.25
N LEU A 137 1.13 -0.15 7.59
CA LEU A 137 1.16 -1.52 8.06
C LEU A 137 1.62 -2.48 6.96
N ALA A 138 1.06 -2.37 5.76
CA ALA A 138 1.44 -3.18 4.60
C ALA A 138 2.91 -3.00 4.21
N ASN A 139 3.46 -1.80 4.42
CA ASN A 139 4.88 -1.49 4.17
C ASN A 139 5.76 -1.58 5.43
N LYS A 140 5.25 -2.17 6.52
CA LYS A 140 6.00 -2.46 7.75
C LYS A 140 6.73 -1.25 8.32
N PHE A 141 6.09 -0.08 8.23
CA PHE A 141 6.68 1.22 8.55
C PHE A 141 7.25 1.29 9.97
N TYR A 142 6.60 0.62 10.93
CA TYR A 142 6.99 0.65 12.34
C TYR A 142 7.79 -0.57 12.81
N THR A 143 8.10 -1.51 11.94
CA THR A 143 8.99 -2.63 12.30
C THR A 143 10.37 -2.19 12.79
N PRO A 144 11.03 -1.15 12.21
CA PRO A 144 12.29 -0.64 12.74
C PRO A 144 12.21 -0.15 14.19
N ARG A 145 11.04 0.33 14.63
CA ARG A 145 10.80 0.72 16.03
C ARG A 145 10.85 -0.49 16.95
N ILE A 146 10.19 -1.60 16.57
CA ILE A 146 10.20 -2.86 17.33
C ILE A 146 11.63 -3.41 17.40
N GLU A 147 12.34 -3.43 16.27
CA GLU A 147 13.74 -3.87 16.21
C GLU A 147 14.65 -3.00 17.10
N SER A 148 14.36 -1.70 17.24
CA SER A 148 15.10 -0.82 18.15
C SER A 148 14.97 -1.27 19.62
N HIS A 149 13.82 -1.80 20.04
CA HIS A 149 13.67 -2.40 21.37
C HIS A 149 14.54 -3.64 21.51
N TYR A 150 14.55 -4.53 20.51
CA TYR A 150 15.35 -5.75 20.54
C TYR A 150 16.84 -5.47 20.61
N GLN A 151 17.34 -4.54 19.78
CA GLN A 151 18.74 -4.14 19.80
C GLN A 151 19.11 -3.46 21.12
N TYR A 152 18.27 -2.58 21.64
CA TYR A 152 18.48 -1.96 22.95
C TYR A 152 18.53 -3.02 24.06
N TYR A 153 17.62 -3.99 24.04
CA TYR A 153 17.61 -5.07 25.01
C TYR A 153 18.89 -5.89 24.96
N GLN A 154 19.32 -6.32 23.77
CA GLN A 154 20.50 -7.17 23.61
C GLN A 154 21.82 -6.43 23.91
N ASN A 155 21.93 -5.16 23.53
CA ASN A 155 23.21 -4.43 23.59
C ASN A 155 23.40 -3.65 24.89
N GLU A 156 22.32 -3.16 25.51
CA GLU A 156 22.40 -2.34 26.72
C GLU A 156 21.86 -3.08 27.94
N VAL A 157 20.67 -3.70 27.82
CA VAL A 157 19.99 -4.31 28.97
C VAL A 157 20.64 -5.64 29.37
N VAL A 158 20.88 -6.55 28.43
CA VAL A 158 21.48 -7.85 28.74
C VAL A 158 22.86 -7.67 29.41
N PRO A 159 23.82 -6.89 28.88
CA PRO A 159 25.12 -6.73 29.52
C PRO A 159 25.06 -6.07 30.90
N GLU A 160 24.15 -5.12 31.12
CA GLU A 160 24.01 -4.46 32.41
C GLU A 160 23.42 -5.40 33.48
N PHE A 161 22.46 -6.24 33.09
CA PHE A 161 21.66 -7.04 34.01
C PHE A 161 22.05 -8.52 34.07
N GLU A 162 22.92 -9.03 33.18
CA GLU A 162 23.36 -10.43 33.16
C GLU A 162 24.05 -10.86 34.46
N SER A 163 24.78 -9.96 35.10
CA SER A 163 25.40 -10.23 36.40
C SER A 163 24.40 -10.21 37.58
N LYS A 164 23.26 -9.54 37.41
CA LYS A 164 22.26 -9.27 38.47
C LYS A 164 21.08 -10.25 38.40
N LEU A 165 20.68 -10.62 37.19
CA LEU A 165 19.64 -11.59 36.88
C LEU A 165 20.28 -12.91 36.49
N LYS A 166 19.81 -14.04 37.06
CA LYS A 166 20.21 -15.35 36.56
C LYS A 166 19.79 -15.50 35.09
N ASN A 167 20.58 -16.18 34.25
CA ASN A 167 20.30 -16.32 32.82
C ASN A 167 18.87 -16.79 32.50
N ASP A 168 18.27 -17.65 33.33
CA ASP A 168 16.90 -18.13 33.14
C ASP A 168 15.83 -17.03 33.35
N ASN A 169 16.13 -15.99 34.16
CA ASN A 169 15.25 -14.87 34.40
C ASN A 169 15.35 -13.79 33.30
N LEU A 170 16.48 -13.69 32.60
CA LEU A 170 16.63 -12.80 31.44
C LEU A 170 15.85 -13.29 30.22
N LYS A 171 15.68 -14.61 30.13
CA LYS A 171 14.87 -15.29 29.12
C LYS A 171 13.38 -15.29 29.42
N SER A 172 12.97 -14.69 30.53
CA SER A 172 11.57 -14.57 30.95
C SER A 172 11.24 -13.10 31.18
N SER A 173 9.98 -12.77 31.31
CA SER A 173 9.52 -11.40 31.52
C SER A 173 9.78 -10.96 32.96
N TRP A 174 10.23 -9.73 33.12
CA TRP A 174 10.64 -9.16 34.40
C TRP A 174 10.37 -7.66 34.45
N LEU A 175 10.19 -7.15 35.66
CA LEU A 175 9.85 -5.76 35.94
C LEU A 175 11.05 -5.01 36.49
N TYR A 176 11.23 -3.77 36.05
CA TYR A 176 12.24 -2.85 36.52
C TYR A 176 11.60 -1.57 37.06
N ASP A 177 12.05 -1.08 38.20
CA ASP A 177 11.49 0.11 38.86
C ASP A 177 12.12 1.44 38.40
N GLY A 178 12.99 1.41 37.40
CA GLY A 178 13.72 2.57 36.92
C GLY A 178 14.96 2.92 37.76
N SER A 179 15.18 2.28 38.92
CA SER A 179 16.27 2.61 39.85
C SER A 179 17.32 1.49 40.00
N LYS A 180 17.05 0.49 40.82
CA LYS A 180 17.96 -0.62 41.13
C LYS A 180 17.20 -1.91 41.41
N TYR A 181 15.89 -1.85 41.65
CA TYR A 181 15.10 -3.03 41.98
C TYR A 181 14.53 -3.64 40.72
N PHE A 182 14.58 -4.97 40.68
CA PHE A 182 13.99 -5.78 39.63
C PHE A 182 13.15 -6.88 40.27
N TYR A 183 12.07 -7.25 39.59
CA TYR A 183 11.12 -8.25 40.06
C TYR A 183 10.96 -9.32 38.99
N THR A 184 11.10 -10.58 39.39
CA THR A 184 11.04 -11.75 38.50
C THR A 184 9.81 -12.61 38.75
N ASN A 185 9.11 -12.41 39.87
CA ASN A 185 7.84 -13.05 40.19
C ASN A 185 6.69 -12.05 40.05
N PRO A 186 5.65 -12.34 39.23
CA PRO A 186 4.46 -11.51 39.12
C PRO A 186 3.77 -11.21 40.45
N GLU A 187 3.84 -12.10 41.43
CA GLU A 187 3.23 -11.88 42.76
C GLU A 187 3.86 -10.71 43.53
N ASP A 188 5.11 -10.34 43.22
CA ASP A 188 5.79 -9.22 43.88
C ASP A 188 5.22 -7.86 43.46
N THR A 189 4.35 -7.80 42.44
CA THR A 189 3.63 -6.58 42.02
C THR A 189 2.70 -6.02 43.10
N PHE A 190 2.30 -6.83 44.08
CA PHE A 190 1.52 -6.34 45.23
C PHE A 190 2.40 -5.75 46.35
N ALA A 191 3.71 -5.96 46.28
CA ALA A 191 4.69 -5.48 47.25
C ALA A 191 5.74 -4.57 46.58
N LEU A 192 5.32 -3.79 45.57
CA LEU A 192 6.19 -2.83 44.92
C LEU A 192 6.69 -1.82 45.96
N LYS A 193 8.00 -1.62 45.96
CA LYS A 193 8.60 -0.63 46.87
C LYS A 193 8.27 0.74 46.32
N THR A 194 7.72 1.61 47.16
CA THR A 194 7.60 3.04 46.84
C THR A 194 9.00 3.61 46.71
N VAL A 195 9.44 3.78 45.47
CA VAL A 195 10.71 4.44 45.16
C VAL A 195 10.52 5.93 45.48
N ASN A 196 11.03 6.38 46.63
CA ASN A 196 11.01 7.79 47.03
C ASN A 196 11.97 8.68 46.22
N SER A 197 12.78 8.08 45.34
CA SER A 197 13.59 8.83 44.39
C SER A 197 12.84 8.94 43.06
N ALA A 198 12.14 10.06 42.89
CA ALA A 198 11.66 10.49 41.58
C ALA A 198 12.90 10.74 40.69
N LEU A 199 13.39 9.68 40.06
CA LEU A 199 14.30 9.81 38.93
C LEU A 199 13.52 10.58 37.86
N GLU A 200 14.12 11.62 37.32
CA GLU A 200 13.50 12.41 36.25
C GLU A 200 13.14 11.49 35.09
N ASP A 201 11.90 11.61 34.59
CA ASP A 201 11.39 10.80 33.48
C ASP A 201 12.36 10.79 32.28
N SER A 202 13.04 11.91 32.01
CA SER A 202 14.03 12.04 30.93
C SER A 202 15.29 11.18 31.09
N LYS A 203 15.56 10.63 32.28
CA LYS A 203 16.68 9.72 32.54
C LYS A 203 16.29 8.26 32.37
N ILE A 204 15.00 7.94 32.42
CA ILE A 204 14.49 6.57 32.37
C ILE A 204 13.87 6.27 31.00
N LEU A 205 13.11 7.22 30.44
CA LEU A 205 12.37 7.05 29.21
C LEU A 205 13.25 7.21 27.97
N LEU A 206 13.01 6.33 27.00
CA LEU A 206 13.65 6.31 25.69
C LEU A 206 12.67 6.81 24.61
N PRO A 207 13.15 7.25 23.44
CA PRO A 207 12.30 7.82 22.40
C PRO A 207 11.19 6.89 21.89
N PHE A 208 11.40 5.57 22.00
CA PHE A 208 10.42 4.57 21.56
C PHE A 208 9.42 4.18 22.65
N ASP A 209 9.60 4.62 23.90
CA ASP A 209 8.75 4.19 25.01
C ASP A 209 7.32 4.71 24.89
N ARG A 210 6.38 3.90 25.37
CA ARG A 210 4.95 4.24 25.48
C ARG A 210 4.54 4.10 26.94
N VAL A 211 4.02 5.18 27.51
CA VAL A 211 3.65 5.26 28.92
C VAL A 211 2.16 5.01 29.06
N ILE A 212 1.80 4.01 29.87
CA ILE A 212 0.43 3.72 30.29
C ILE A 212 0.22 4.26 31.71
N GLY A 213 -0.87 4.98 31.95
CA GLY A 213 -1.19 5.59 33.25
C GLY A 213 -0.84 7.08 33.29
N LYS A 214 -1.53 7.81 34.19
CA LYS A 214 -1.46 9.28 34.26
C LYS A 214 -0.53 9.82 35.34
N SER A 215 -0.36 9.06 36.43
CA SER A 215 0.33 9.50 37.65
C SER A 215 1.09 8.36 38.30
N GLY A 216 2.03 8.71 39.17
CA GLY A 216 2.84 7.73 39.93
C GLY A 216 4.19 7.39 39.31
N ASN A 217 4.88 6.44 39.93
CA ASN A 217 6.22 6.00 39.54
C ASN A 217 6.17 5.17 38.25
N ILE A 218 7.22 5.27 37.43
CA ILE A 218 7.34 4.49 36.19
C ILE A 218 7.95 3.13 36.49
N PHE A 219 7.29 2.07 36.03
CA PHE A 219 7.81 0.72 36.01
C PHE A 219 7.96 0.25 34.56
N ILE A 220 9.12 -0.32 34.24
CA ILE A 220 9.43 -0.85 32.91
C ILE A 220 9.29 -2.36 32.94
N LEU A 221 8.32 -2.89 32.21
CA LEU A 221 8.12 -4.31 32.00
C LEU A 221 8.90 -4.74 30.75
N TYR A 222 9.94 -5.56 30.94
CA TYR A 222 10.63 -6.23 29.85
C TYR A 222 10.01 -7.60 29.64
N GLY A 223 9.67 -7.93 28.39
CA GLY A 223 9.13 -9.25 28.11
C GLY A 223 8.50 -9.40 26.73
N HIS A 224 8.09 -10.64 26.46
CA HIS A 224 7.34 -11.03 25.28
C HIS A 224 5.89 -11.33 25.66
N PHE A 225 4.93 -10.97 24.80
CA PHE A 225 3.50 -11.11 25.11
C PHE A 225 3.04 -12.56 25.27
N GLU A 226 3.79 -13.52 24.70
CA GLU A 226 3.51 -14.97 24.80
C GLU A 226 4.01 -15.59 26.11
N ASP A 227 4.84 -14.89 26.90
CA ASP A 227 5.28 -15.40 28.20
C ASP A 227 4.10 -15.34 29.20
N PRO A 228 3.70 -16.45 29.81
CA PRO A 228 2.65 -16.44 30.83
C PRO A 228 2.92 -15.48 31.99
N LYS A 229 4.19 -15.27 32.37
CA LYS A 229 4.55 -14.29 33.40
C LYS A 229 4.29 -12.87 32.94
N PHE A 230 4.52 -12.56 31.65
CA PHE A 230 4.23 -11.24 31.10
C PHE A 230 2.77 -10.89 31.29
N LYS A 231 1.87 -11.82 30.93
CA LYS A 231 0.43 -11.62 31.11
C LYS A 231 0.09 -11.30 32.57
N GLN A 232 0.62 -12.07 33.53
CA GLN A 232 0.37 -11.83 34.95
C GLN A 232 0.92 -10.48 35.44
N PHE A 233 2.17 -10.14 35.07
CA PHE A 233 2.74 -8.83 35.37
C PHE A 233 1.88 -7.70 34.81
N PHE A 234 1.54 -7.80 33.52
CA PHE A 234 0.78 -6.77 32.84
C PHE A 234 -0.62 -6.61 33.44
N THR A 235 -1.35 -7.68 33.73
CA THR A 235 -2.69 -7.61 34.36
C THR A 235 -2.63 -6.83 35.68
N ASN A 236 -1.71 -7.19 36.58
CA ASN A 236 -1.61 -6.56 37.89
C ASN A 236 -1.21 -5.08 37.78
N LEU A 237 -0.20 -4.80 36.96
CA LEU A 237 0.28 -3.44 36.76
C LEU A 237 -0.75 -2.57 36.06
N TYR A 238 -1.40 -3.09 35.02
CA TYR A 238 -2.36 -2.35 34.20
C TYR A 238 -3.55 -1.85 35.02
N GLN A 239 -4.05 -2.68 35.94
CA GLN A 239 -5.09 -2.26 36.88
C GLN A 239 -4.62 -1.07 37.75
N LEU A 240 -3.42 -1.15 38.32
CA LEU A 240 -2.84 -0.06 39.13
C LEU A 240 -2.62 1.21 38.30
N ALA A 241 -2.22 1.07 37.03
CA ALA A 241 -2.03 2.22 36.14
C ALA A 241 -3.33 2.90 35.74
N LEU A 242 -4.40 2.13 35.51
CA LEU A 242 -5.73 2.66 35.21
C LEU A 242 -6.30 3.41 36.42
N ASN A 243 -6.05 2.93 37.63
CA ASN A 243 -6.45 3.60 38.88
C ASN A 243 -5.58 4.83 39.21
N GLY A 244 -4.47 5.03 38.50
CA GLY A 244 -3.58 6.19 38.66
C GLY A 244 -2.49 6.04 39.73
N ASP A 245 -2.27 4.82 40.22
CA ASP A 245 -1.28 4.53 41.27
C ASP A 245 0.16 4.53 40.73
N LEU A 246 0.33 4.11 39.47
CA LEU A 246 1.64 4.01 38.81
C LEU A 246 1.55 4.24 37.30
N ARG A 247 2.72 4.32 36.67
CA ARG A 247 2.89 4.35 35.21
C ARG A 247 3.67 3.12 34.75
N ILE A 248 3.32 2.59 33.59
CA ILE A 248 3.95 1.39 33.02
C ILE A 248 4.53 1.72 31.65
N VAL A 249 5.69 1.17 31.36
CA VAL A 249 6.27 1.11 30.03
C VAL A 249 6.53 -0.34 29.68
N TRP A 250 6.06 -0.79 28.53
CA TRP A 250 6.44 -2.11 27.99
C TRP A 250 7.61 -1.95 27.02
N ARG A 251 8.71 -2.68 27.27
CA ARG A 251 9.83 -2.82 26.33
C ARG A 251 9.91 -4.26 25.83
N TYR A 252 9.98 -4.43 24.52
CA TYR A 252 10.00 -5.75 23.89
C TYR A 252 11.32 -6.48 24.12
N ALA A 253 11.24 -7.75 24.50
CA ALA A 253 12.39 -8.65 24.63
C ALA A 253 12.30 -9.79 23.59
N PRO A 254 13.39 -10.14 22.89
CA PRO A 254 13.35 -11.05 21.73
C PRO A 254 13.40 -12.56 22.07
N ASP A 255 13.70 -12.96 23.30
CA ASP A 255 14.14 -14.33 23.64
C ASP A 255 13.05 -15.42 23.61
N PHE A 256 11.79 -15.06 23.30
CA PHE A 256 10.68 -16.02 23.13
C PHE A 256 10.32 -16.32 21.67
N VAL A 257 11.00 -15.71 20.70
CA VAL A 257 10.85 -16.11 19.30
C VAL A 257 11.36 -17.54 19.20
N HIS A 258 10.43 -18.50 19.13
CA HIS A 258 10.75 -19.90 19.00
C HIS A 258 11.86 -20.08 17.96
N GLU A 259 12.95 -20.76 18.34
CA GLU A 259 14.01 -21.19 17.41
C GLU A 259 13.47 -22.09 16.27
N SER A 260 12.15 -22.36 16.24
CA SER A 260 11.50 -23.28 15.33
C SER A 260 11.23 -22.75 13.92
N ASP A 261 11.59 -21.51 13.58
CA ASP A 261 11.72 -21.06 12.19
C ASP A 261 13.00 -20.22 12.00
N ALA A 262 14.14 -20.90 12.10
CA ALA A 262 15.36 -20.37 11.54
C ALA A 262 15.17 -20.14 10.03
N SER A 263 14.87 -18.90 9.58
CA SER A 263 15.47 -18.26 8.38
C SER A 263 14.69 -17.12 7.70
N GLU A 264 13.56 -16.61 8.20
CA GLU A 264 12.86 -15.52 7.49
C GLU A 264 13.22 -14.14 8.06
N TYR A 265 14.10 -13.44 7.34
CA TYR A 265 14.27 -11.99 7.47
C TYR A 265 12.99 -11.27 7.06
N GLU A 266 12.75 -10.11 7.65
CA GLU A 266 11.56 -9.31 7.35
C GLU A 266 11.55 -8.90 5.88
N THR A 267 10.51 -9.28 5.12
CA THR A 267 10.34 -8.77 3.74
C THR A 267 9.94 -7.30 3.78
N LEU A 268 10.62 -6.45 3.02
CA LEU A 268 10.37 -5.01 3.02
C LEU A 268 9.46 -4.61 1.86
N GLY A 269 8.69 -3.54 2.04
CA GLY A 269 7.88 -2.90 0.99
C GLY A 269 8.47 -1.55 0.56
N GLY A 270 7.76 -0.82 -0.29
CA GLY A 270 8.11 0.56 -0.64
C GLY A 270 9.26 0.76 -1.62
N TYR A 271 9.70 -0.29 -2.32
CA TYR A 271 10.70 -0.22 -3.39
C TYR A 271 10.07 -0.57 -4.75
N GLY A 272 10.71 -0.10 -5.83
CA GLY A 272 10.40 -0.49 -7.20
C GLY A 272 11.50 -1.37 -7.77
N ILE A 273 11.12 -2.34 -8.59
CA ILE A 273 12.06 -3.17 -9.35
C ILE A 273 12.04 -2.67 -10.79
N ASP A 274 13.22 -2.37 -11.32
CA ASP A 274 13.41 -2.09 -12.74
C ASP A 274 14.18 -3.25 -13.39
N LEU A 275 13.63 -3.77 -14.48
CA LEU A 275 14.26 -4.77 -15.33
C LEU A 275 14.84 -4.08 -16.57
N THR A 276 16.00 -3.46 -16.40
CA THR A 276 16.64 -2.74 -17.49
C THR A 276 17.21 -3.72 -18.53
N LEU A 277 16.79 -3.56 -19.79
CA LEU A 277 17.32 -4.32 -20.91
C LEU A 277 18.75 -3.88 -21.23
N LYS A 278 19.73 -4.77 -21.06
CA LYS A 278 21.14 -4.47 -21.36
C LYS A 278 21.42 -4.27 -22.85
N ARG A 279 20.67 -4.95 -23.71
CA ARG A 279 20.74 -4.78 -25.17
C ARG A 279 19.56 -3.94 -25.61
N THR A 280 19.84 -2.73 -26.06
CA THR A 280 18.84 -1.80 -26.59
C THR A 280 18.69 -1.91 -28.10
N ASP A 281 19.17 -3.01 -28.70
CA ASP A 281 19.17 -3.26 -30.13
C ASP A 281 17.74 -3.28 -30.72
N TYR A 282 16.71 -3.43 -29.88
CA TYR A 282 15.30 -3.28 -30.23
C TYR A 282 14.89 -1.84 -30.61
N ILE A 283 15.73 -0.84 -30.31
CA ILE A 283 15.46 0.58 -30.56
C ILE A 283 16.06 1.05 -31.89
N VAL A 284 17.01 0.33 -32.52
CA VAL A 284 17.76 0.90 -33.66
C VAL A 284 18.18 -0.15 -34.70
N VAL A 285 17.52 -0.11 -35.85
CA VAL A 285 18.13 -0.51 -37.14
C VAL A 285 18.02 0.70 -38.07
N ASP A 286 19.16 1.16 -38.60
CA ASP A 286 19.20 2.01 -39.78
C ASP A 286 19.21 1.07 -41.01
N ASP A 287 18.04 0.84 -41.57
CA ASP A 287 17.80 0.00 -42.74
C ASP A 287 18.35 0.59 -44.05
N ARG A 288 18.99 1.77 -44.02
CA ARG A 288 19.50 2.47 -45.21
C ARG A 288 20.94 2.11 -45.61
N GLY A 289 21.54 1.09 -44.99
CA GLY A 289 22.94 0.72 -45.29
C GLY A 289 23.27 -0.76 -45.34
N PHE A 290 22.31 -1.66 -45.06
CA PHE A 290 22.60 -3.10 -44.98
C PHE A 290 22.36 -3.81 -46.32
N THR A 291 23.35 -4.57 -46.80
CA THR A 291 23.13 -5.56 -47.86
C THR A 291 22.22 -6.68 -47.34
N LYS A 292 21.48 -7.35 -48.23
CA LYS A 292 20.58 -8.47 -47.87
C LYS A 292 21.24 -9.53 -46.96
N GLU A 293 22.54 -9.77 -47.17
CA GLU A 293 23.36 -10.71 -46.36
C GLU A 293 23.70 -10.20 -44.94
N GLN A 294 23.70 -8.88 -44.72
CA GLN A 294 23.93 -8.29 -43.38
C GLN A 294 22.63 -8.22 -42.58
N GLN A 295 21.49 -8.07 -43.26
CA GLN A 295 20.16 -8.20 -42.64
C GLN A 295 19.92 -9.62 -42.11
N GLU A 296 20.34 -10.65 -42.85
CA GLU A 296 20.27 -12.07 -42.41
C GLU A 296 21.11 -12.37 -41.15
N LYS A 297 22.17 -11.59 -40.88
CA LYS A 297 23.02 -11.75 -39.69
C LYS A 297 22.55 -10.96 -38.46
N LEU A 298 21.61 -10.04 -38.63
CA LEU A 298 20.93 -9.31 -37.55
C LEU A 298 19.64 -10.02 -37.09
N VAL A 299 19.31 -11.15 -37.71
CA VAL A 299 18.25 -12.06 -37.25
C VAL A 299 18.73 -12.75 -35.97
N PHE A 300 18.40 -12.17 -34.81
CA PHE A 300 18.04 -13.03 -33.66
C PHE A 300 16.93 -13.94 -34.16
N ASP A 301 16.93 -15.23 -33.80
CA ASP A 301 15.86 -16.19 -34.13
C ASP A 301 14.49 -15.53 -33.94
N SER A 302 14.02 -14.90 -35.01
CA SER A 302 12.70 -14.39 -35.19
C SER A 302 12.06 -15.59 -35.84
N PRO A 303 11.20 -16.35 -35.14
CA PRO A 303 10.14 -16.95 -35.90
C PRO A 303 9.45 -15.75 -36.54
N ALA A 304 9.62 -15.61 -37.84
CA ALA A 304 8.68 -14.89 -38.67
C ALA A 304 7.36 -15.67 -38.61
N GLU A 305 6.73 -15.70 -37.44
CA GLU A 305 5.30 -15.53 -37.40
C GLU A 305 5.14 -14.04 -37.67
N GLU A 306 4.97 -13.69 -38.93
CA GLU A 306 4.17 -12.52 -39.27
C GLU A 306 2.92 -12.64 -38.41
N ILE A 307 2.83 -11.85 -37.34
CA ILE A 307 1.54 -11.54 -36.75
C ILE A 307 0.83 -10.82 -37.90
N GLN A 308 0.09 -11.59 -38.71
CA GLN A 308 -1.06 -11.07 -39.40
C GLN A 308 -1.91 -10.53 -38.27
N ILE A 309 -1.80 -9.23 -38.01
CA ILE A 309 -2.89 -8.49 -37.42
C ILE A 309 -4.05 -8.83 -38.35
N ILE A 310 -4.92 -9.73 -37.90
CA ILE A 310 -6.11 -10.10 -38.65
C ILE A 310 -6.84 -8.77 -38.79
N GLY A 311 -6.72 -8.18 -39.98
CA GLY A 311 -7.14 -6.82 -40.29
C GLY A 311 -8.65 -6.68 -40.30
N ASN A 312 -9.25 -6.85 -39.13
CA ASN A 312 -10.67 -6.75 -38.86
C ASN A 312 -10.99 -6.20 -37.45
N SER A 313 -10.01 -5.81 -36.63
CA SER A 313 -10.27 -5.12 -35.37
C SER A 313 -10.43 -3.61 -35.61
N ASN A 314 -11.63 -3.21 -36.03
CA ASN A 314 -12.00 -1.80 -36.25
C ASN A 314 -12.24 -1.03 -34.93
N SER A 315 -11.88 -1.59 -33.76
CA SER A 315 -12.14 -0.97 -32.47
C SER A 315 -10.89 -0.93 -31.57
N VAL A 316 -10.64 0.24 -30.97
CA VAL A 316 -9.61 0.47 -29.93
C VAL A 316 -9.75 -0.53 -28.76
N GLU A 317 -10.97 -0.97 -28.45
CA GLU A 317 -11.26 -1.96 -27.39
C GLU A 317 -10.61 -3.33 -27.67
N ASP A 318 -10.74 -3.86 -28.88
CA ASP A 318 -10.22 -5.18 -29.23
C ASP A 318 -8.68 -5.22 -29.07
N ILE A 319 -8.02 -4.13 -29.44
CA ILE A 319 -6.57 -3.98 -29.38
C ILE A 319 -6.09 -3.83 -27.93
N THR A 320 -6.84 -3.16 -27.05
CA THR A 320 -6.46 -3.12 -25.62
C THR A 320 -6.51 -4.49 -24.95
N LEU A 321 -7.50 -5.32 -25.29
CA LEU A 321 -7.59 -6.68 -24.79
C LEU A 321 -6.51 -7.57 -25.39
N GLU A 322 -6.15 -7.36 -26.65
CA GLU A 322 -5.03 -8.04 -27.32
C GLU A 322 -3.66 -7.61 -26.77
N LEU A 323 -3.48 -6.33 -26.46
CA LEU A 323 -2.27 -5.79 -25.83
C LEU A 323 -2.06 -6.38 -24.44
N LEU A 324 -3.12 -6.50 -23.63
CA LEU A 324 -3.03 -6.94 -22.24
C LEU A 324 -2.90 -8.47 -22.10
N ASN A 325 -3.45 -9.25 -23.04
CA ASN A 325 -3.55 -10.71 -22.89
C ASN A 325 -2.49 -11.52 -23.65
N GLU A 326 -1.68 -10.89 -24.50
CA GLU A 326 -0.72 -11.64 -25.32
C GLU A 326 0.66 -11.78 -24.65
N TYR A 327 1.13 -13.02 -24.54
CA TYR A 327 2.50 -13.34 -24.20
C TYR A 327 3.36 -13.34 -25.47
N SER A 328 4.28 -12.39 -25.58
CA SER A 328 5.27 -12.35 -26.66
C SER A 328 6.60 -12.94 -26.17
N LYS A 329 7.06 -14.02 -26.81
CA LYS A 329 8.34 -14.65 -26.49
C LYS A 329 9.54 -13.73 -26.76
N ASN A 330 9.40 -12.79 -27.70
CA ASN A 330 10.44 -11.86 -28.13
C ASN A 330 9.93 -10.41 -28.08
N ILE A 331 10.84 -9.46 -27.80
CA ILE A 331 10.56 -8.02 -27.93
C ILE A 331 10.77 -7.62 -29.40
N HIS A 332 9.73 -7.06 -30.01
CA HIS A 332 9.79 -6.60 -31.40
C HIS A 332 10.51 -5.26 -31.53
N LEU A 333 11.24 -5.08 -32.63
CA LEU A 333 11.98 -3.85 -32.92
C LEU A 333 11.06 -2.72 -33.36
N VAL A 334 11.36 -1.50 -32.91
CA VAL A 334 10.64 -0.28 -33.34
C VAL A 334 11.45 0.48 -34.38
N GLU A 335 10.82 0.82 -35.50
CA GLU A 335 11.40 1.64 -36.57
C GLU A 335 11.72 3.07 -36.06
N LYS A 336 12.86 3.64 -36.49
CA LYS A 336 13.38 4.92 -36.01
C LYS A 336 12.40 6.08 -36.25
N GLU A 337 11.68 6.02 -37.37
CA GLU A 337 10.69 7.01 -37.77
C GLU A 337 9.53 7.11 -36.76
N ASN A 338 9.20 5.99 -36.09
CA ASN A 338 8.06 5.92 -35.17
C ASN A 338 8.42 6.19 -33.70
N LEU A 339 9.70 6.22 -33.35
CA LEU A 339 10.16 6.45 -31.97
C LEU A 339 9.70 7.81 -31.42
N SER A 340 9.81 8.86 -32.23
CA SER A 340 9.48 10.22 -31.81
C SER A 340 7.98 10.42 -31.51
N GLU A 341 7.13 9.54 -32.03
CA GLU A 341 5.68 9.64 -31.90
C GLU A 341 5.10 8.70 -30.85
N LEU A 342 5.92 7.80 -30.31
CA LEU A 342 5.46 6.69 -29.48
C LEU A 342 4.70 7.16 -28.23
N GLY A 343 5.21 8.20 -27.55
CA GLY A 343 4.54 8.80 -26.39
C GLY A 343 3.21 9.45 -26.76
N VAL A 344 3.13 10.14 -27.90
CA VAL A 344 1.90 10.79 -28.37
C VAL A 344 0.85 9.74 -28.77
N LYS A 345 1.27 8.68 -29.46
CA LYS A 345 0.41 7.55 -29.83
C LYS A 345 -0.15 6.84 -28.59
N LEU A 346 0.68 6.61 -27.57
CA LEU A 346 0.22 6.07 -26.28
C LEU A 346 -0.84 6.97 -25.62
N VAL A 347 -0.60 8.28 -25.55
CA VAL A 347 -1.57 9.23 -24.96
C VAL A 347 -2.88 9.24 -25.76
N LYS A 348 -2.82 9.22 -27.09
CA LYS A 348 -4.01 9.19 -27.94
C LYS A 348 -4.83 7.92 -27.71
N ILE A 349 -4.21 6.75 -27.58
CA ILE A 349 -4.91 5.49 -27.22
C ILE A 349 -5.72 5.66 -25.92
N ILE A 350 -5.10 6.23 -24.88
CA ILE A 350 -5.78 6.44 -23.59
C ILE A 350 -6.93 7.45 -23.70
N LEU A 351 -6.75 8.51 -24.49
CA LEU A 351 -7.81 9.51 -24.72
C LEU A 351 -8.98 8.92 -25.52
N ASP A 352 -8.70 8.13 -26.55
CA ASP A 352 -9.72 7.46 -27.36
C ASP A 352 -10.57 6.52 -26.48
N LEU A 353 -9.93 5.76 -25.58
CA LEU A 353 -10.65 4.91 -24.62
C LEU A 353 -11.52 5.71 -23.65
N LYS A 354 -11.05 6.89 -23.23
CA LYS A 354 -11.82 7.79 -22.39
C LYS A 354 -13.05 8.33 -23.13
N GLU A 355 -12.90 8.72 -24.40
CA GLU A 355 -14.00 9.19 -25.24
C GLU A 355 -15.05 8.10 -25.48
N LYS A 356 -14.63 6.84 -25.54
CA LYS A 356 -15.51 5.67 -25.62
C LYS A 356 -16.20 5.28 -24.30
N GLY A 357 -16.03 6.09 -23.26
CA GLY A 357 -16.79 5.96 -22.02
C GLY A 357 -16.21 4.98 -21.00
N ARG A 358 -14.92 4.60 -21.12
CA ARG A 358 -14.24 3.81 -20.07
C ARG A 358 -14.15 4.57 -18.76
N SER A 359 -14.26 3.84 -17.66
CA SER A 359 -14.14 4.42 -16.32
C SER A 359 -12.71 4.87 -16.03
N PRO A 360 -12.51 5.88 -15.16
CA PRO A 360 -11.17 6.32 -14.75
C PRO A 360 -10.31 5.18 -14.17
N ASP A 361 -10.91 4.24 -13.45
CA ASP A 361 -10.20 3.12 -12.82
C ASP A 361 -9.69 2.12 -13.87
N GLU A 362 -10.49 1.81 -14.89
CA GLU A 362 -10.06 0.98 -16.02
C GLU A 362 -8.93 1.67 -16.79
N LEU A 363 -9.05 2.98 -17.07
CA LEU A 363 -8.01 3.75 -17.77
C LEU A 363 -6.69 3.74 -17.00
N LEU A 364 -6.74 3.87 -15.67
CA LEU A 364 -5.57 3.80 -14.80
C LEU A 364 -4.92 2.42 -14.84
N LEU A 365 -5.72 1.35 -14.81
CA LEU A 365 -5.23 -0.02 -14.91
C LEU A 365 -4.52 -0.28 -16.24
N ILE A 366 -5.13 0.16 -17.35
CA ILE A 366 -4.57 0.05 -18.70
C ILE A 366 -3.25 0.82 -18.80
N LEU A 367 -3.24 2.08 -18.34
CA LEU A 367 -2.05 2.91 -18.34
C LEU A 367 -0.92 2.29 -17.52
N LYS A 368 -1.23 1.77 -16.32
CA LYS A 368 -0.28 1.06 -15.47
C LYS A 368 0.33 -0.13 -16.18
N SER A 369 -0.49 -0.96 -16.83
CA SER A 369 -0.01 -2.15 -17.55
C SER A 369 0.89 -1.78 -18.72
N LEU A 370 0.47 -0.80 -19.53
CA LEU A 370 1.24 -0.35 -20.70
C LEU A 370 2.58 0.28 -20.32
N ILE A 371 2.65 0.99 -19.19
CA ILE A 371 3.89 1.57 -18.69
C ILE A 371 4.81 0.50 -18.09
N LEU A 372 4.26 -0.43 -17.29
CA LEU A 372 5.05 -1.46 -16.61
C LEU A 372 5.75 -2.40 -17.60
N GLU A 373 5.07 -2.75 -18.70
CA GLU A 373 5.60 -3.60 -19.77
C GLU A 373 5.90 -2.81 -21.05
N PHE A 374 6.25 -1.52 -20.94
CA PHE A 374 6.37 -0.63 -22.10
C PHE A 374 7.24 -1.17 -23.26
N PRO A 375 8.43 -1.75 -23.02
CA PRO A 375 9.23 -2.33 -24.11
C PRO A 375 8.47 -3.38 -24.93
N LYS A 376 7.65 -4.22 -24.28
CA LYS A 376 6.84 -5.26 -24.91
C LYS A 376 5.78 -4.67 -25.84
N HIS A 377 5.13 -3.58 -25.42
CA HIS A 377 4.04 -2.96 -26.18
C HIS A 377 4.50 -1.92 -27.22
N SER A 378 5.76 -1.49 -27.16
CA SER A 378 6.31 -0.41 -27.98
C SER A 378 6.08 -0.58 -29.49
N TYR A 379 6.32 -1.78 -30.04
CA TYR A 379 6.09 -2.06 -31.46
C TYR A 379 4.62 -1.90 -31.87
N LYS A 380 3.69 -2.48 -31.09
CA LYS A 380 2.25 -2.42 -31.38
C LYS A 380 1.72 -0.98 -31.29
N ILE A 381 2.15 -0.22 -30.27
CA ILE A 381 1.81 1.20 -30.13
C ILE A 381 2.32 1.98 -31.36
N SER A 382 3.49 1.63 -31.90
CA SER A 382 4.05 2.29 -33.08
C SER A 382 3.20 2.10 -34.34
N LYS A 383 2.62 0.91 -34.53
CA LYS A 383 1.86 0.53 -35.74
C LYS A 383 0.40 0.97 -35.73
N PHE A 384 -0.18 1.21 -34.55
CA PHE A 384 -1.61 1.48 -34.35
C PHE A 384 -2.24 2.51 -35.31
N TYR A 385 -1.52 3.58 -35.67
CA TYR A 385 -2.03 4.62 -36.57
C TYR A 385 -1.39 4.63 -37.97
N ASN A 386 -0.42 3.74 -38.25
CA ASN A 386 0.38 3.79 -39.47
C ASN A 386 -0.19 2.96 -40.64
N GLU A 387 -1.12 2.04 -40.38
CA GLU A 387 -1.57 1.07 -41.40
C GLU A 387 -2.45 1.65 -42.53
N LYS A 388 -2.88 2.93 -42.44
CA LYS A 388 -3.58 3.59 -43.54
C LYS A 388 -2.68 3.96 -44.73
N LYS A 389 -1.35 3.98 -44.57
CA LYS A 389 -0.40 4.35 -45.64
C LYS A 389 -0.19 3.26 -46.69
N SER A 390 -0.38 1.98 -46.36
CA SER A 390 -0.04 0.86 -47.26
C SER A 390 -1.15 0.45 -48.23
N LYS A 391 -2.41 0.83 -47.97
CA LYS A 391 -3.55 0.47 -48.85
C LYS A 391 -3.89 1.51 -49.93
N SER A 392 -3.32 2.72 -49.91
CA SER A 392 -3.58 3.75 -50.92
C SER A 392 -2.54 3.83 -52.04
N GLY A 393 -1.60 2.88 -52.10
CA GLY A 393 -0.41 2.94 -52.95
C GLY A 393 -0.13 1.68 -53.76
N SER A 394 -1.12 1.12 -54.47
CA SER A 394 -0.84 0.11 -55.49
C SER A 394 -1.78 0.16 -56.70
N LYS A 395 -1.24 0.71 -57.79
CA LYS A 395 -1.49 0.47 -59.21
C LYS A 395 -2.80 0.95 -59.85
N SER A 396 -2.71 2.15 -60.44
CA SER A 396 -3.22 2.41 -61.78
C SER A 396 -2.15 2.02 -62.81
N GLU A 397 -2.36 0.93 -63.54
CA GLU A 397 -1.67 0.68 -64.81
C GLU A 397 -2.71 0.23 -65.85
N SER A 398 -2.70 0.97 -66.95
CA SER A 398 -3.61 0.98 -68.08
C SER A 398 -3.67 -0.32 -68.89
N GLY A 399 -4.85 -0.66 -69.39
CA GLY A 399 -5.04 -1.65 -70.46
C GLY A 399 -6.47 -1.64 -70.98
N SER A 400 -6.66 -1.04 -72.15
CA SER A 400 -7.88 -1.03 -72.97
C SER A 400 -8.10 -2.38 -73.67
N GLU A 401 -9.36 -2.86 -73.76
CA GLU A 401 -9.99 -3.36 -75.01
C GLU A 401 -11.46 -3.85 -74.81
N SER A 402 -12.34 -3.20 -75.57
CA SER A 402 -13.59 -3.61 -76.28
C SER A 402 -14.50 -4.79 -75.88
N GLU A 403 -15.82 -4.48 -76.01
CA GLU A 403 -16.96 -5.27 -76.53
C GLU A 403 -17.49 -6.45 -75.65
N SER A 404 -18.79 -6.69 -75.42
CA SER A 404 -20.01 -6.50 -76.22
C SER A 404 -21.28 -6.86 -75.39
N GLY A 405 -22.46 -6.44 -75.86
CA GLY A 405 -23.79 -7.08 -75.62
C GLY A 405 -24.48 -6.73 -74.29
N SER A 406 -25.56 -5.94 -74.20
CA SER A 406 -26.91 -5.98 -74.80
C SER A 406 -27.95 -6.32 -73.74
N GLU A 407 -28.90 -5.38 -73.57
CA GLU A 407 -30.33 -5.54 -73.16
C GLU A 407 -30.64 -6.12 -71.76
N SER A 408 -31.63 -5.69 -70.99
CA SER A 408 -32.65 -4.62 -71.06
C SER A 408 -33.37 -4.58 -69.70
N GLU A 409 -33.89 -3.39 -69.32
CA GLU A 409 -35.15 -3.13 -68.57
C GLU A 409 -35.40 -3.83 -67.20
N SER A 410 -35.86 -3.21 -66.11
CA SER A 410 -36.51 -1.92 -65.86
C SER A 410 -36.75 -1.76 -64.35
N GLY A 411 -36.77 -0.52 -63.87
CA GLY A 411 -37.67 -0.06 -62.80
C GLY A 411 -37.32 -0.37 -61.34
N SER A 412 -36.74 0.59 -60.63
CA SER A 412 -37.48 1.40 -59.64
C SER A 412 -36.54 2.37 -58.90
N GLU A 413 -36.94 3.64 -58.93
CA GLU A 413 -36.33 4.74 -58.21
C GLU A 413 -36.50 4.55 -56.69
N SER A 414 -35.41 4.71 -55.95
CA SER A 414 -35.44 5.35 -54.62
C SER A 414 -34.08 6.00 -54.36
N GLU A 415 -34.06 7.33 -54.51
CA GLU A 415 -33.13 8.22 -53.83
C GLU A 415 -33.38 8.04 -52.31
N SER A 416 -32.39 7.96 -51.42
CA SER A 416 -31.48 9.05 -51.11
C SER A 416 -30.57 8.63 -49.93
N GLU A 417 -29.35 9.15 -49.96
CA GLU A 417 -28.45 9.47 -48.83
C GLU A 417 -27.85 8.32 -48.00
N SER A 418 -26.85 7.65 -48.58
CA SER A 418 -25.73 7.10 -47.81
C SER A 418 -24.72 8.20 -47.51
N GLY A 419 -24.80 8.75 -46.30
CA GLY A 419 -23.74 9.57 -45.70
C GLY A 419 -22.48 8.71 -45.54
N SER A 420 -21.51 8.91 -46.42
CA SER A 420 -20.17 8.38 -46.28
C SER A 420 -19.41 9.28 -45.29
N GLU A 421 -19.47 8.94 -44.00
CA GLU A 421 -18.52 9.49 -43.04
C GLU A 421 -17.14 8.89 -43.33
N SER A 422 -16.36 9.65 -44.08
CA SER A 422 -14.95 9.37 -44.32
C SER A 422 -14.17 9.51 -43.01
N GLU A 423 -13.80 8.38 -42.41
CA GLU A 423 -12.82 8.27 -41.31
C GLU A 423 -11.41 8.68 -41.79
N SER A 424 -11.23 9.97 -42.06
CA SER A 424 -9.94 10.60 -42.39
C SER A 424 -9.21 11.15 -41.15
N GLY A 425 -9.76 10.97 -39.94
CA GLY A 425 -9.36 11.69 -38.72
C GLY A 425 -8.06 11.25 -38.03
N SER A 426 -7.46 10.10 -38.33
CA SER A 426 -6.42 9.56 -37.44
C SER A 426 -5.09 10.34 -37.42
N GLU A 427 -4.69 10.97 -38.54
CA GLU A 427 -3.40 11.71 -38.62
C GLU A 427 -3.58 13.21 -38.29
N SER A 428 -4.75 13.79 -38.63
CA SER A 428 -5.12 15.15 -38.22
C SER A 428 -5.22 15.27 -36.71
N ASP A 429 -5.80 14.26 -36.05
CA ASP A 429 -6.00 14.26 -34.60
C ASP A 429 -4.67 14.14 -33.85
N LEU A 430 -3.71 13.37 -34.39
CA LEU A 430 -2.35 13.28 -33.85
C LEU A 430 -1.59 14.61 -33.96
N LEU A 431 -1.73 15.31 -35.08
CA LEU A 431 -1.14 16.64 -35.29
C LEU A 431 -1.78 17.69 -34.39
N GLU A 432 -3.10 17.64 -34.21
CA GLU A 432 -3.83 18.52 -33.31
C GLU A 432 -3.45 18.25 -31.84
N LEU A 433 -3.28 16.99 -31.44
CA LEU A 433 -2.82 16.65 -30.10
C LEU A 433 -1.41 17.19 -29.83
N LYS A 434 -0.49 17.02 -30.78
CA LYS A 434 0.88 17.56 -30.69
C LYS A 434 0.86 19.09 -30.51
N LYS A 435 -0.01 19.77 -31.25
CA LYS A 435 -0.19 21.22 -31.17
C LYS A 435 -0.80 21.65 -29.82
N ASN A 436 -1.81 20.94 -29.35
CA ASN A 436 -2.44 21.22 -28.06
C ASN A 436 -1.49 20.99 -26.87
N LEU A 437 -0.60 19.99 -26.98
CA LEU A 437 0.49 19.79 -26.04
C LEU A 437 1.46 20.98 -26.05
N SER A 438 1.91 21.42 -27.22
CA SER A 438 2.85 22.55 -27.36
C SER A 438 2.27 23.91 -26.95
N ASP A 439 0.96 24.11 -27.14
CA ASP A 439 0.28 25.38 -26.88
C ASP A 439 -0.25 25.46 -25.42
N SER A 440 -0.18 24.37 -24.66
CA SER A 440 -0.68 24.32 -23.30
C SER A 440 0.22 25.12 -22.34
N LYS A 441 -0.41 25.87 -21.41
CA LYS A 441 0.28 26.52 -20.28
C LYS A 441 1.01 25.53 -19.35
N LEU A 442 0.87 24.21 -19.56
CA LEU A 442 1.61 23.20 -18.82
C LEU A 442 3.13 23.34 -18.99
N HIS A 443 3.62 23.88 -20.12
CA HIS A 443 5.06 24.14 -20.28
C HIS A 443 5.63 25.17 -19.29
N GLN A 444 4.77 25.95 -18.61
CA GLN A 444 5.18 26.90 -17.57
C GLN A 444 5.24 26.26 -16.18
N LEU A 445 4.62 25.08 -16.00
CA LEU A 445 4.70 24.32 -14.77
C LEU A 445 5.86 23.32 -14.92
N PRO A 446 6.78 23.23 -13.95
CA PRO A 446 7.81 22.20 -13.99
C PRO A 446 7.15 20.81 -14.06
N ASN A 447 7.72 19.92 -14.88
CA ASN A 447 7.28 18.52 -14.86
C ASN A 447 7.47 17.98 -13.43
N GLY A 448 6.43 17.36 -12.88
CA GLY A 448 6.47 16.88 -11.51
C GLY A 448 5.13 16.42 -10.98
N PHE A 449 5.16 15.81 -9.81
CA PHE A 449 3.96 15.45 -9.06
C PHE A 449 3.52 16.63 -8.21
N TYR A 450 2.22 16.88 -8.10
CA TYR A 450 1.69 18.01 -7.33
C TYR A 450 0.64 17.53 -6.33
N PHE A 451 0.75 17.98 -5.08
CA PHE A 451 -0.30 17.82 -4.07
C PHE A 451 -0.87 19.18 -3.72
N ASN A 452 -2.18 19.35 -3.87
CA ASN A 452 -2.88 20.61 -3.59
C ASN A 452 -2.24 21.85 -4.26
N GLY A 453 -1.60 21.67 -5.42
CA GLY A 453 -0.91 22.73 -6.16
C GLY A 453 0.56 22.94 -5.76
N ALA A 454 1.05 22.31 -4.69
CA ALA A 454 2.45 22.32 -4.31
C ALA A 454 3.24 21.23 -5.06
N PRO A 455 4.36 21.56 -5.72
CA PRO A 455 5.20 20.57 -6.38
C PRO A 455 5.91 19.68 -5.35
N ILE A 456 6.04 18.40 -5.68
CA ILE A 456 6.93 17.47 -4.98
C ILE A 456 8.19 17.29 -5.82
N SER A 457 9.34 17.56 -5.22
CA SER A 457 10.65 17.29 -5.84
C SER A 457 10.85 15.80 -6.09
N GLU A 458 11.55 15.44 -7.16
CA GLU A 458 11.84 14.04 -7.51
C GLU A 458 12.45 13.22 -6.36
N ASN A 459 13.34 13.82 -5.57
CA ASN A 459 13.95 13.17 -4.38
C ASN A 459 12.92 12.75 -3.31
N ASN A 460 11.75 13.40 -3.30
CA ASN A 460 10.65 13.14 -2.37
C ASN A 460 9.56 12.27 -2.99
N LEU A 461 9.73 11.76 -4.23
CA LEU A 461 8.83 10.82 -4.88
C LEU A 461 9.10 9.38 -4.43
N ASN A 462 9.17 9.18 -3.12
CA ASN A 462 9.21 7.85 -2.52
C ASN A 462 8.00 7.67 -1.59
N LEU A 463 7.61 6.43 -1.33
CA LEU A 463 6.42 6.11 -0.56
C LEU A 463 6.38 6.85 0.80
N TYR A 464 7.50 6.85 1.51
CA TYR A 464 7.58 7.41 2.86
C TYR A 464 7.39 8.92 2.87
N GLU A 465 8.03 9.65 1.95
CA GLU A 465 7.88 11.10 1.84
C GLU A 465 6.49 11.49 1.32
N ILE A 466 5.92 10.72 0.39
CA ILE A 466 4.54 10.94 -0.08
C ILE A 466 3.54 10.76 1.08
N LEU A 467 3.69 9.73 1.91
CA LEU A 467 2.85 9.52 3.09
C LEU A 467 2.95 10.69 4.08
N LYS A 468 4.16 11.18 4.36
CA LYS A 468 4.37 12.35 5.21
C LYS A 468 3.69 13.60 4.65
N VAL A 469 3.79 13.83 3.34
CA VAL A 469 3.11 14.95 2.68
C VAL A 469 1.60 14.80 2.80
N LEU A 470 1.06 13.60 2.53
CA LEU A 470 -0.38 13.32 2.66
C LEU A 470 -0.90 13.57 4.08
N GLU A 471 -0.18 13.10 5.11
CA GLU A 471 -0.55 13.35 6.51
C GLU A 471 -0.53 14.82 6.86
N ARG A 472 0.51 15.53 6.44
CA ARG A 472 0.64 16.96 6.65
C ARG A 472 -0.53 17.70 6.00
N GLU A 473 -0.82 17.42 4.73
CA GLU A 473 -1.92 18.04 4.00
C GLU A 473 -3.28 17.71 4.62
N LEU A 474 -3.48 16.47 5.07
CA LEU A 474 -4.71 16.07 5.75
C LEU A 474 -4.90 16.84 7.07
N ASN A 475 -3.85 16.96 7.87
CA ASN A 475 -3.89 17.72 9.12
C ASN A 475 -4.17 19.21 8.87
N TYR A 476 -3.59 19.80 7.82
CA TYR A 476 -3.92 21.16 7.39
C TYR A 476 -5.38 21.30 6.98
N ILE A 477 -5.89 20.38 6.15
CA ILE A 477 -7.29 20.38 5.71
C ILE A 477 -8.24 20.29 6.90
N ASN A 478 -7.96 19.41 7.86
CA ASN A 478 -8.78 19.24 9.05
C ASN A 478 -8.73 20.49 9.93
N SER A 479 -7.55 21.06 10.14
CA SER A 479 -7.38 22.32 10.88
C SER A 479 -8.16 23.47 10.24
N LEU A 480 -8.18 23.57 8.90
CA LEU A 480 -8.96 24.59 8.19
C LEU A 480 -10.46 24.34 8.32
N LYS A 481 -10.92 23.08 8.25
CA LYS A 481 -12.33 22.72 8.45
C LYS A 481 -12.83 23.08 9.84
N GLU A 482 -12.04 22.76 10.87
CA GLU A 482 -12.39 22.99 12.28
C GLU A 482 -12.32 24.48 12.63
N ASN A 483 -11.22 25.16 12.28
CA ASN A 483 -11.00 26.54 12.71
C ASN A 483 -11.75 27.58 11.86
N LEU A 484 -11.96 27.31 10.56
CA LEU A 484 -12.61 28.27 9.65
C LEU A 484 -14.04 27.85 9.26
N GLY A 485 -14.51 26.68 9.70
CA GLY A 485 -15.87 26.19 9.40
C GLY A 485 -16.13 25.90 7.92
N ILE A 486 -15.08 25.78 7.10
CA ILE A 486 -15.21 25.55 5.66
C ILE A 486 -15.55 24.08 5.42
N LYS A 487 -16.85 23.76 5.33
CA LYS A 487 -17.32 22.38 5.09
C LYS A 487 -17.17 21.92 3.65
N SER A 488 -17.03 22.84 2.68
CA SER A 488 -16.94 22.51 1.26
C SER A 488 -15.50 22.17 0.87
N THR A 489 -15.28 20.93 0.44
CA THR A 489 -13.99 20.44 -0.07
C THR A 489 -13.50 21.25 -1.28
N ASP A 490 -14.40 21.66 -2.16
CA ASP A 490 -14.03 22.43 -3.37
C ASP A 490 -13.54 23.83 -3.04
N LYS A 491 -14.22 24.53 -2.12
CA LYS A 491 -13.77 25.85 -1.64
C LYS A 491 -12.40 25.76 -0.97
N LEU A 492 -12.18 24.69 -0.22
CA LEU A 492 -10.91 24.47 0.48
C LEU A 492 -9.78 24.14 -0.51
N LYS A 493 -10.06 23.34 -1.55
CA LYS A 493 -9.11 23.06 -2.63
C LYS A 493 -8.76 24.32 -3.42
N GLN A 494 -9.75 25.15 -3.75
CA GLN A 494 -9.51 26.45 -4.40
C GLN A 494 -8.68 27.39 -3.53
N LEU A 495 -8.96 27.44 -2.23
CA LEU A 495 -8.17 28.22 -1.28
C LEU A 495 -6.71 27.76 -1.26
N MET A 496 -6.48 26.45 -1.14
CA MET A 496 -5.14 25.86 -1.16
C MET A 496 -4.40 26.13 -2.47
N LEU A 497 -5.09 25.98 -3.61
CA LEU A 497 -4.53 26.29 -4.93
C LEU A 497 -4.11 27.76 -5.03
N ASN A 498 -4.95 28.69 -4.58
CA ASN A 498 -4.63 30.11 -4.58
C ASN A 498 -3.39 30.41 -3.72
N PHE A 499 -3.25 29.78 -2.55
CA PHE A 499 -2.06 29.96 -1.70
C PHE A 499 -0.80 29.31 -2.26
N SER A 500 -0.91 28.14 -2.90
CA SER A 500 0.23 27.43 -3.50
C SER A 500 0.92 28.26 -4.60
N GLN A 501 0.15 29.08 -5.33
CA GLN A 501 0.68 30.00 -6.34
C GLN A 501 1.59 31.09 -5.75
N TYR A 502 1.42 31.46 -4.48
CA TYR A 502 2.29 32.42 -3.79
C TYR A 502 3.53 31.77 -3.19
N ILE A 503 3.49 30.47 -2.87
CA ILE A 503 4.64 29.72 -2.34
C ILE A 503 5.69 29.49 -3.43
N ASN A 504 5.28 29.29 -4.69
CA ASN A 504 6.20 29.12 -5.82
C ASN A 504 6.88 30.44 -6.29
N GLN A 505 6.62 31.57 -5.63
CA GLN A 505 7.22 32.88 -5.94
C GLN A 505 8.31 33.33 -4.94
N VAL A 506 8.58 32.53 -3.92
CA VAL A 506 9.67 32.72 -2.94
C VAL A 506 10.69 31.60 -3.14
#